data_AF-A0A386AX40-F1
#
_entry.id   AF-A0A386AX40-F1
#
_cell.length_a   1.000
_cell.length_b   1.000
_cell.length_c   1.000
_cell.angle_alpha   90.00
_cell.angle_beta   90.00
_cell.angle_gamma   90.00
#
_symmetry.space_group_name_H-M   'P 1'
#
loop_
_entity.id
_entity.type
_entity.pdbx_description
1 polymer ?
#
loop_
_entity_poly.entity_id
_entity_poly.type
_entity_poly.pdbx_seq_one_letter_code
_entity_poly.pdbx_strand_id
1 'polypeptide(L)'
;MSILSWIEQKSFEEEEGGLWTRCYQCGAVLYIKHLKENHHVCFACDSHLQMTSRERLQSLIDPGTWQPFDETLSSIDPLNFYDQKSYVSRLKDAQFQTGLQDSVITGTGLLEGIPVALGIMDFNFMGGSMGSVVGEKLTRLIEYATCEGLMLILVCASGGARMHEGILSLMQMAKISAALNVYQNKAHLMYIAVLTSPTTGGVTASFAMLGDLILAEPNALIGFAGRRVIEQTLQEKLPENFQTAEYLLEHGLLDLIISREFFKPALFEILSFYKDAPLKIQGKIPKNFMLKRPLNLLTEEKFRRQLDVEKKKKKIYIKQEITQIPDLNFSKNILKKINNLPQQKKFTEFNQKIFQSFNQFYNF
;
A
#
# COMPACT_ATOMS: atom_id res chain seq x y z
N MET A 1 10.62 21.67 23.34
CA MET A 1 9.23 21.99 22.94
C MET A 1 9.10 21.63 21.47
N SER A 2 8.32 20.60 21.17
CA SER A 2 8.20 20.01 19.84
C SER A 2 7.39 20.91 18.91
N ILE A 3 7.79 21.00 17.64
CA ILE A 3 7.04 21.59 16.52
C ILE A 3 5.59 21.07 16.46
N LEU A 4 5.32 19.87 17.02
CA LEU A 4 3.98 19.31 17.17
C LEU A 4 3.04 20.16 18.05
N SER A 5 3.53 20.77 19.13
CA SER A 5 2.65 21.58 20.01
C SER A 5 2.15 22.87 19.33
N TRP A 6 2.88 23.36 18.33
CA TRP A 6 2.50 24.54 17.54
C TRP A 6 1.57 24.18 16.38
N ILE A 7 1.59 22.92 15.92
CA ILE A 7 0.70 22.39 14.88
C ILE A 7 -0.64 21.95 15.50
N GLU A 8 -0.64 21.37 16.70
CA GLU A 8 -1.85 20.98 17.43
C GLU A 8 -2.75 22.18 17.80
N GLN A 9 -2.17 23.38 17.99
CA GLN A 9 -2.94 24.59 18.27
C GLN A 9 -3.55 25.23 17.02
N LYS A 10 -3.05 24.92 15.82
CA LYS A 10 -3.47 25.55 14.56
C LYS A 10 -4.49 24.74 13.76
N SER A 11 -4.78 23.50 14.15
CA SER A 11 -5.76 22.63 13.48
C SER A 11 -7.20 22.82 13.97
N PHE A 12 -7.48 23.82 14.82
CA PHE A 12 -8.81 24.13 15.34
C PHE A 12 -9.54 25.26 14.62
N GLU A 13 -8.91 25.93 13.66
CA GLU A 13 -9.54 26.98 12.87
C GLU A 13 -9.55 26.56 11.39
N GLU A 14 -10.76 26.53 10.83
CA GLU A 14 -11.13 26.21 9.43
C GLU A 14 -11.48 24.74 9.10
N GLU A 15 -12.50 24.17 9.76
CA GLU A 15 -13.37 23.16 9.10
C GLU A 15 -14.40 23.91 8.24
N GLU A 16 -14.15 24.08 6.93
CA GLU A 16 -15.21 24.29 5.93
C GLU A 16 -15.98 22.96 5.69
N GLY A 17 -16.48 22.35 6.77
CA GLY A 17 -17.25 21.12 6.76
C GLY A 17 -18.67 21.39 7.24
N GLY A 18 -19.67 21.04 6.42
CA GLY A 18 -21.07 21.19 6.81
C GLY A 18 -21.37 20.37 8.08
N LEU A 19 -22.21 20.89 8.98
CA LEU A 19 -22.60 20.21 10.24
C LEU A 19 -23.31 18.86 10.02
N TRP A 20 -23.82 18.63 8.81
CA TRP A 20 -24.66 17.50 8.45
C TRP A 20 -24.12 16.80 7.21
N THR A 21 -24.22 15.47 7.19
CA THR A 21 -23.92 14.62 6.03
C THR A 21 -25.13 13.75 5.68
N ARG A 22 -25.19 13.22 4.47
CA ARG A 22 -26.26 12.30 4.04
C ARG A 22 -25.70 10.89 3.90
N CYS A 23 -26.42 9.91 4.45
CA CYS A 23 -26.09 8.50 4.23
C CYS A 23 -26.31 8.14 2.76
N TYR A 24 -25.32 7.51 2.11
CA TYR A 24 -25.43 7.07 0.71
C TYR A 24 -26.40 5.89 0.53
N GLN A 25 -26.65 5.11 1.59
CA GLN A 25 -27.49 3.92 1.55
C GLN A 25 -28.96 4.21 1.84
N CYS A 26 -29.26 4.91 2.95
CA CYS A 26 -30.65 5.16 3.39
C CYS A 26 -31.13 6.61 3.17
N GLY A 27 -30.24 7.54 2.78
CA GLY A 27 -30.59 8.94 2.57
C GLY A 27 -30.81 9.76 3.85
N ALA A 28 -30.69 9.16 5.03
CA ALA A 28 -30.84 9.85 6.30
C ALA A 28 -29.80 10.99 6.45
N VAL A 29 -30.23 12.10 7.04
CA VAL A 29 -29.36 13.24 7.36
C VAL A 29 -28.76 13.01 8.74
N LEU A 30 -27.43 12.96 8.81
CA LEU A 30 -26.65 12.59 9.99
C LEU A 30 -25.85 13.80 10.46
N TYR A 31 -25.83 14.01 11.78
CA TYR A 31 -24.98 15.04 12.38
C TYR A 31 -23.54 14.51 12.50
N ILE A 32 -22.56 15.24 11.97
CA ILE A 32 -21.18 14.73 11.83
C ILE A 32 -20.54 14.41 13.19
N LYS A 33 -20.84 15.18 14.23
CA LYS A 33 -20.26 14.94 15.56
C LYS A 33 -20.67 13.59 16.12
N HIS A 34 -21.97 13.27 16.08
CA HIS A 34 -22.46 11.97 16.53
C HIS A 34 -21.92 10.85 15.63
N LEU A 35 -21.82 11.09 14.32
CA LEU A 35 -21.26 10.12 13.40
C LEU A 35 -19.80 9.77 13.74
N LYS A 36 -18.98 10.76 14.11
CA LYS A 36 -17.60 10.55 14.58
C LYS A 36 -17.57 9.74 15.90
N GLU A 37 -18.47 10.06 16.83
CA GLU A 37 -18.63 9.30 18.10
C GLU A 37 -19.03 7.85 17.85
N ASN A 38 -19.82 7.57 16.80
CA ASN A 38 -20.22 6.22 16.40
C ASN A 38 -19.34 5.62 15.29
N HIS A 39 -18.06 6.00 15.22
CA HIS A 39 -17.08 5.43 14.29
C HIS A 39 -17.50 5.41 12.80
N HIS A 40 -18.25 6.42 12.37
CA HIS A 40 -18.78 6.53 11.02
C HIS A 40 -19.76 5.40 10.62
N VAL A 41 -20.51 4.87 11.57
CA VAL A 41 -21.63 3.94 11.35
C VAL A 41 -22.96 4.70 11.36
N CYS A 42 -23.80 4.47 10.35
CA CYS A 42 -25.09 5.14 10.24
C CYS A 42 -26.12 4.62 11.26
N PHE A 43 -26.65 5.49 12.12
CA PHE A 43 -27.66 5.15 13.13
C PHE A 43 -29.00 4.61 12.61
N ALA A 44 -29.29 4.81 11.32
CA ALA A 44 -30.57 4.41 10.73
C ALA A 44 -30.51 3.06 10.01
N CYS A 45 -29.34 2.65 9.52
CA CYS A 45 -29.22 1.46 8.67
C CYS A 45 -27.91 0.68 8.85
N ASP A 46 -27.10 1.02 9.87
CA ASP A 46 -25.83 0.37 10.23
C ASP A 46 -24.80 0.27 9.09
N SER A 47 -24.93 1.12 8.07
CA SER A 47 -23.99 1.16 6.95
C SER A 47 -22.71 1.86 7.38
N HIS A 48 -21.57 1.24 7.08
CA HIS A 48 -20.25 1.80 7.28
C HIS A 48 -19.97 2.92 6.26
N LEU A 49 -19.83 4.15 6.74
CA LEU A 49 -19.51 5.31 5.90
C LEU A 49 -18.00 5.46 5.72
N GLN A 50 -17.57 6.31 4.78
CA GLN A 50 -16.16 6.60 4.57
C GLN A 50 -15.56 7.23 5.83
N MET A 51 -14.38 6.77 6.22
CA MET A 51 -13.67 7.21 7.41
C MET A 51 -12.24 7.53 7.00
N THR A 52 -11.72 8.66 7.46
CA THR A 52 -10.33 9.04 7.14
C THR A 52 -9.34 8.16 7.89
N SER A 53 -8.12 8.06 7.37
CA SER A 53 -7.04 7.33 8.03
C SER A 53 -6.72 7.86 9.43
N ARG A 54 -6.84 9.17 9.66
CA ARG A 54 -6.61 9.80 10.97
C ARG A 54 -7.70 9.45 11.98
N GLU A 55 -8.97 9.47 11.57
CA GLU A 55 -10.06 9.04 12.44
C GLU A 55 -9.93 7.56 12.77
N ARG A 56 -9.57 6.73 11.79
CA ARG A 56 -9.32 5.30 12.02
C ARG A 56 -8.21 5.08 13.04
N LEU A 57 -7.12 5.83 12.91
CA LEU A 57 -6.01 5.80 13.86
C LEU A 57 -6.50 6.11 15.29
N GLN A 58 -7.27 7.20 15.46
CA GLN A 58 -7.82 7.59 16.76
C GLN A 58 -8.78 6.55 17.35
N SER A 59 -9.50 5.81 16.50
CA SER A 59 -10.41 4.74 16.96
C SER A 59 -9.68 3.48 17.43
N LEU A 60 -8.46 3.22 16.96
CA LEU A 60 -7.73 1.98 17.23
C LEU A 60 -6.59 2.13 18.24
N ILE A 61 -5.87 3.25 18.21
CA ILE A 61 -4.66 3.47 19.00
C ILE A 61 -4.95 4.33 20.22
N ASP A 62 -4.28 4.00 21.32
CA ASP A 62 -4.41 4.71 22.58
C ASP A 62 -3.88 6.15 22.47
N PRO A 63 -4.60 7.15 23.03
CA PRO A 63 -4.20 8.55 22.94
C PRO A 63 -2.77 8.82 23.42
N GLY A 64 -2.00 9.57 22.64
CA GLY A 64 -0.63 9.97 23.00
C GLY A 64 0.45 8.91 22.79
N THR A 65 0.11 7.73 22.25
CA THR A 65 1.07 6.63 22.04
C THR A 65 1.57 6.50 20.60
N TRP A 66 0.93 7.21 19.66
CA TRP A 66 1.24 7.11 18.24
C TRP A 66 2.63 7.67 17.89
N GLN A 67 3.41 6.86 17.20
CA GLN A 67 4.73 7.21 16.66
C GLN A 67 4.73 7.00 15.14
N PRO A 68 4.55 8.05 14.35
CA PRO A 68 4.45 7.95 12.90
C PRO A 68 5.81 7.67 12.24
N PHE A 69 5.78 6.91 11.14
CA PHE A 69 6.94 6.60 10.30
C PHE A 69 6.85 7.28 8.93
N ASP A 70 8.00 7.69 8.41
CA ASP A 70 8.19 8.16 7.03
C ASP A 70 7.17 9.24 6.60
N GLU A 71 6.84 10.18 7.49
CA GLU A 71 5.83 11.22 7.24
C GLU A 71 6.16 12.15 6.07
N THR A 72 7.45 12.31 5.76
CA THR A 72 7.95 13.18 4.70
C THR A 72 8.09 12.48 3.34
N LEU A 73 7.90 11.15 3.30
CA LEU A 73 8.04 10.37 2.08
C LEU A 73 6.86 10.65 1.15
N SER A 74 7.16 11.09 -0.07
CA SER A 74 6.17 11.50 -1.08
C SER A 74 6.48 10.93 -2.46
N SER A 75 5.44 10.64 -3.23
CA SER A 75 5.59 10.12 -4.59
C SER A 75 6.24 11.15 -5.51
N ILE A 76 7.08 10.64 -6.42
CA ILE A 76 7.59 11.40 -7.56
C ILE A 76 6.90 10.93 -8.83
N ASP A 77 7.08 11.66 -9.93
CA ASP A 77 6.62 11.24 -11.26
C ASP A 77 7.78 10.59 -12.05
N PRO A 78 7.94 9.25 -12.00
CA PRO A 78 9.02 8.57 -12.69
C PRO A 78 8.79 8.45 -14.21
N LEU A 79 7.54 8.55 -14.67
CA LEU A 79 7.14 8.32 -16.06
C LEU A 79 6.85 9.61 -16.82
N ASN A 80 6.88 10.78 -16.15
CA ASN A 80 6.35 12.04 -16.67
C ASN A 80 4.91 11.86 -17.18
N PHE A 81 4.08 11.17 -16.40
CA PHE A 81 2.76 10.76 -16.82
C PHE A 81 1.81 11.97 -16.94
N TYR A 82 1.11 12.03 -18.07
CA TYR A 82 0.17 13.10 -18.37
C TYR A 82 -1.11 12.53 -18.98
N ASP A 83 -2.25 12.87 -18.39
CA ASP A 83 -3.56 12.64 -18.97
C ASP A 83 -4.32 13.97 -19.16
N GLN A 84 -5.56 14.10 -18.69
CA GLN A 84 -6.24 15.39 -18.58
C GLN A 84 -5.51 16.34 -17.60
N LYS A 85 -4.81 15.78 -16.60
CA LYS A 85 -3.98 16.47 -15.61
C LYS A 85 -2.62 15.77 -15.53
N SER A 86 -1.57 16.51 -15.16
CA SER A 86 -0.28 15.87 -14.90
C SER A 86 -0.36 15.04 -13.62
N TYR A 87 0.43 13.97 -13.51
CA TYR A 87 0.48 13.19 -12.28
C TYR A 87 0.94 14.05 -11.09
N VAL A 88 1.90 14.95 -11.31
CA VAL A 88 2.38 15.90 -10.28
C VAL A 88 1.25 16.81 -9.79
N SER A 89 0.35 17.30 -10.67
CA SER A 89 -0.76 18.12 -10.20
C SER A 89 -1.80 17.30 -9.44
N ARG A 90 -2.09 16.07 -9.87
CA ARG A 90 -2.98 15.15 -9.13
C ARG A 90 -2.45 14.85 -7.72
N LEU A 91 -1.13 14.65 -7.59
CA LEU A 91 -0.49 14.45 -6.28
C LEU A 91 -0.67 15.69 -5.40
N LYS A 92 -0.40 16.90 -5.91
CA LYS A 92 -0.57 18.14 -5.14
C LYS A 92 -2.03 18.36 -4.73
N ASP A 93 -2.97 18.13 -5.64
CA ASP A 93 -4.41 18.24 -5.36
C ASP A 93 -4.82 17.27 -4.23
N ALA A 94 -4.37 16.00 -4.30
CA ALA A 94 -4.66 14.99 -3.28
C ALA A 94 -4.00 15.32 -1.93
N GLN A 95 -2.75 15.78 -1.94
CA GLN A 95 -2.01 16.21 -0.75
C GLN A 95 -2.69 17.41 -0.08
N PHE A 96 -3.17 18.38 -0.86
CA PHE A 96 -3.89 19.54 -0.35
C PHE A 96 -5.24 19.14 0.29
N GLN A 97 -6.01 18.26 -0.36
CA GLN A 97 -7.31 17.83 0.13
C GLN A 97 -7.24 16.97 1.40
N THR A 98 -6.24 16.07 1.48
CA THR A 98 -6.15 15.09 2.57
C THR A 98 -5.18 15.49 3.67
N GLY A 99 -4.23 16.39 3.38
CA GLY A 99 -3.10 16.68 4.26
C GLY A 99 -2.15 15.50 4.44
N LEU A 100 -2.21 14.47 3.59
CA LEU A 100 -1.33 13.30 3.60
C LEU A 100 -0.31 13.39 2.46
N GLN A 101 0.88 12.83 2.64
CA GLN A 101 1.89 12.77 1.56
C GLN A 101 1.59 11.69 0.51
N ASP A 102 0.97 10.59 0.94
CA ASP A 102 0.51 9.50 0.10
C ASP A 102 -0.66 8.76 0.79
N SER A 103 -1.26 7.79 0.11
CA SER A 103 -2.48 7.08 0.52
C SER A 103 -2.31 6.08 1.67
N VAL A 104 -1.25 6.18 2.48
CA VAL A 104 -1.05 5.32 3.66
C VAL A 104 -0.33 6.08 4.77
N ILE A 105 -0.85 5.93 5.98
CA ILE A 105 -0.15 6.29 7.22
C ILE A 105 0.40 5.02 7.87
N THR A 106 1.61 5.09 8.39
CA THR A 106 2.31 3.96 8.99
C THR A 106 2.99 4.44 10.26
N GLY A 107 3.07 3.56 11.25
CA GLY A 107 3.70 3.88 12.52
C GLY A 107 3.48 2.78 13.55
N THR A 108 3.88 3.08 14.78
CA THR A 108 3.66 2.21 15.93
C THR A 108 2.80 2.92 16.97
N GLY A 109 2.11 2.15 17.78
CA GLY A 109 1.30 2.67 18.89
C GLY A 109 0.92 1.56 19.85
N LEU A 110 0.20 1.93 20.89
CA LEU A 110 -0.40 0.96 21.81
C LEU A 110 -1.88 0.78 21.48
N LEU A 111 -2.35 -0.46 21.50
CA LEU A 111 -3.75 -0.82 21.45
C LEU A 111 -4.10 -1.48 22.78
N GLU A 112 -4.82 -0.76 23.64
CA GLU A 112 -5.12 -1.19 25.01
C GLU A 112 -3.85 -1.63 25.77
N GLY A 113 -2.77 -0.83 25.63
CA GLY A 113 -1.46 -1.09 26.22
C GLY A 113 -0.58 -2.13 25.50
N ILE A 114 -1.06 -2.77 24.43
CA ILE A 114 -0.28 -3.75 23.65
C ILE A 114 0.43 -3.04 22.49
N PRO A 115 1.77 -3.15 22.35
CA PRO A 115 2.48 -2.49 21.26
C PRO A 115 2.21 -3.18 19.92
N VAL A 116 1.80 -2.38 18.94
CA VAL A 116 1.46 -2.83 17.58
C VAL A 116 2.09 -1.94 16.52
N ALA A 117 2.43 -2.55 15.39
CA ALA A 117 2.76 -1.86 14.15
C ALA A 117 1.49 -1.73 13.31
N LEU A 118 1.15 -0.51 12.89
CA LEU A 118 -0.13 -0.21 12.24
C LEU A 118 0.11 0.55 10.94
N GLY A 119 -0.50 0.04 9.85
CA GLY A 119 -0.60 0.73 8.57
C GLY A 119 -2.07 0.95 8.22
N ILE A 120 -2.47 2.18 7.94
CA ILE A 120 -3.84 2.51 7.54
C ILE A 120 -3.81 3.20 6.18
N MET A 121 -4.47 2.60 5.20
CA MET A 121 -4.66 3.19 3.88
C MET A 121 -5.79 4.23 3.91
N ASP A 122 -5.69 5.26 3.08
CA ASP A 122 -6.72 6.30 2.94
C ASP A 122 -7.27 6.33 1.52
N PHE A 123 -8.55 6.00 1.37
CA PHE A 123 -9.21 5.98 0.06
C PHE A 123 -9.37 7.38 -0.54
N ASN A 124 -9.43 8.44 0.28
CA ASN A 124 -9.57 9.81 -0.21
C ASN A 124 -8.35 10.26 -1.01
N PHE A 125 -7.18 9.69 -0.75
CA PHE A 125 -5.97 9.96 -1.53
C PHE A 125 -5.96 9.11 -2.81
N MET A 126 -6.42 9.69 -3.91
CA MET A 126 -6.40 9.04 -5.25
C MET A 126 -6.99 7.62 -5.25
N GLY A 127 -8.10 7.41 -4.52
CA GLY A 127 -8.77 6.12 -4.42
C GLY A 127 -7.97 5.07 -3.64
N GLY A 128 -7.09 5.47 -2.72
CA GLY A 128 -6.25 4.55 -1.95
C GLY A 128 -5.26 3.76 -2.81
N SER A 129 -4.98 4.23 -4.03
CA SER A 129 -4.22 3.47 -5.02
C SER A 129 -2.80 3.17 -4.56
N MET A 130 -2.35 1.92 -4.65
CA MET A 130 -0.98 1.55 -4.22
C MET A 130 0.06 1.98 -5.27
N GLY A 131 0.92 2.94 -4.91
CA GLY A 131 2.10 3.34 -5.65
C GLY A 131 3.40 2.96 -4.93
N SER A 132 4.53 3.45 -5.43
CA SER A 132 5.88 3.14 -4.91
C SER A 132 6.06 3.56 -3.46
N VAL A 133 5.48 4.69 -3.05
CA VAL A 133 5.60 5.19 -1.67
C VAL A 133 4.75 4.37 -0.71
N VAL A 134 3.50 4.03 -1.05
CA VAL A 134 2.71 3.05 -0.29
C VAL A 134 3.51 1.76 -0.07
N GLY A 135 4.09 1.21 -1.13
CA GLY A 135 4.88 -0.02 -1.05
C GLY A 135 6.13 0.12 -0.18
N GLU A 136 6.85 1.23 -0.28
CA GLU A 136 8.00 1.52 0.59
C GLU A 136 7.60 1.67 2.07
N LYS A 137 6.57 2.48 2.38
CA LYS A 137 6.13 2.71 3.77
C LYS A 137 5.67 1.42 4.44
N LEU A 138 4.87 0.61 3.74
CA LEU A 138 4.43 -0.69 4.26
C LEU A 138 5.60 -1.66 4.44
N THR A 139 6.52 -1.71 3.48
CA THR A 139 7.71 -2.58 3.61
C THR A 139 8.57 -2.17 4.81
N ARG A 140 8.86 -0.88 4.99
CA ARG A 140 9.60 -0.37 6.16
C ARG A 140 8.91 -0.69 7.48
N LEU A 141 7.58 -0.56 7.52
CA LEU A 141 6.78 -0.91 8.69
C LEU A 141 6.89 -2.41 9.00
N ILE A 142 6.77 -3.28 8.00
CA ILE A 142 6.90 -4.74 8.16
C ILE A 142 8.30 -5.11 8.63
N GLU A 143 9.35 -4.54 8.01
CA GLU A 143 10.74 -4.78 8.40
C GLU A 143 11.02 -4.34 9.84
N TYR A 144 10.50 -3.17 10.23
CA TYR A 144 10.58 -2.68 11.60
C TYR A 144 9.86 -3.61 12.58
N ALA A 145 8.62 -3.98 12.27
CA ALA A 145 7.82 -4.90 13.09
C ALA A 145 8.50 -6.27 13.22
N THR A 146 9.16 -6.74 12.14
CA THR A 146 9.95 -7.97 12.15
C THR A 146 11.13 -7.87 13.12
N CYS A 147 11.86 -6.74 13.12
CA CYS A 147 13.03 -6.55 13.97
C CYS A 147 12.66 -6.40 15.44
N GLU A 148 11.60 -5.65 15.75
CA GLU A 148 11.15 -5.37 17.12
C GLU A 148 10.20 -6.47 17.66
N GLY A 149 9.77 -7.42 16.84
CA GLY A 149 8.86 -8.50 17.25
C GLY A 149 7.43 -8.03 17.50
N LEU A 150 6.98 -6.98 16.81
CA LEU A 150 5.65 -6.39 16.98
C LEU A 150 4.61 -7.10 16.11
N MET A 151 3.37 -7.19 16.61
CA MET A 151 2.21 -7.62 15.83
C MET A 151 1.86 -6.54 14.80
N LEU A 152 1.52 -6.97 13.58
CA LEU A 152 1.27 -6.09 12.44
C LEU A 152 -0.22 -6.07 12.12
N ILE A 153 -0.78 -4.87 11.98
CA ILE A 153 -2.16 -4.66 11.54
C ILE A 153 -2.16 -3.75 10.32
N LEU A 154 -2.73 -4.20 9.20
CA LEU A 154 -2.89 -3.38 8.00
C LEU A 154 -4.37 -3.17 7.68
N VAL A 155 -4.83 -1.92 7.79
CA VAL A 155 -6.17 -1.49 7.35
C VAL A 155 -6.11 -1.11 5.88
N CYS A 156 -6.72 -1.95 5.05
CA CYS A 156 -6.69 -1.87 3.61
C CYS A 156 -7.93 -1.12 3.09
N ALA A 157 -7.69 -0.12 2.25
CA ALA A 157 -8.70 0.66 1.55
C ALA A 157 -8.09 1.10 0.21
N SER A 158 -8.51 0.50 -0.90
CA SER A 158 -7.90 0.75 -2.20
C SER A 158 -8.80 0.39 -3.38
N GLY A 159 -8.74 1.21 -4.42
CA GLY A 159 -9.28 0.91 -5.74
C GLY A 159 -8.31 0.14 -6.67
N GLY A 160 -7.10 -0.20 -6.20
CA GLY A 160 -6.11 -0.98 -6.95
C GLY A 160 -4.72 -0.35 -7.01
N ALA A 161 -3.95 -0.72 -8.05
CA ALA A 161 -2.59 -0.21 -8.25
C ALA A 161 -2.59 1.17 -8.91
N ARG A 162 -1.63 2.02 -8.56
CA ARG A 162 -1.52 3.38 -9.09
C ARG A 162 -0.98 3.37 -10.53
N MET A 163 -1.88 3.43 -11.50
CA MET A 163 -1.53 3.38 -12.93
C MET A 163 -0.51 4.43 -13.37
N HIS A 164 -0.52 5.61 -12.74
CA HIS A 164 0.40 6.71 -13.05
C HIS A 164 1.89 6.35 -12.87
N GLU A 165 2.21 5.38 -12.02
CA GLU A 165 3.59 4.89 -11.83
C GLU A 165 3.87 3.58 -12.59
N GLY A 166 2.87 3.06 -13.32
CA GLY A 166 2.97 1.88 -14.19
C GLY A 166 3.48 0.63 -13.48
N ILE A 167 4.52 0.01 -14.04
CA ILE A 167 5.11 -1.24 -13.53
C ILE A 167 5.64 -1.11 -12.09
N LEU A 168 6.03 0.09 -11.66
CA LEU A 168 6.54 0.30 -10.31
C LEU A 168 5.45 0.01 -9.26
N SER A 169 4.19 0.38 -9.55
CA SER A 169 3.05 0.05 -8.69
C SER A 169 2.79 -1.45 -8.63
N LEU A 170 2.88 -2.16 -9.77
CA LEU A 170 2.70 -3.61 -9.79
C LEU A 170 3.77 -4.33 -8.95
N MET A 171 5.04 -3.89 -9.05
CA MET A 171 6.14 -4.49 -8.29
C MET A 171 6.01 -4.30 -6.77
N GLN A 172 5.20 -3.33 -6.31
CA GLN A 172 4.95 -3.19 -4.88
C GLN A 172 4.19 -4.38 -4.29
N MET A 173 3.35 -5.06 -5.09
CA MET A 173 2.70 -6.31 -4.66
C MET A 173 3.76 -7.34 -4.25
N ALA A 174 4.71 -7.61 -5.16
CA ALA A 174 5.77 -8.58 -4.92
C ALA A 174 6.68 -8.16 -3.75
N LYS A 175 6.98 -6.86 -3.64
CA LYS A 175 7.85 -6.33 -2.58
C LYS A 175 7.24 -6.52 -1.19
N ILE A 176 5.99 -6.10 -0.99
CA ILE A 176 5.31 -6.21 0.31
C ILE A 176 5.11 -7.69 0.66
N SER A 177 4.68 -8.52 -0.30
CA SER A 177 4.53 -9.96 -0.08
C SER A 177 5.84 -10.65 0.28
N ALA A 178 6.97 -10.24 -0.30
CA ALA A 178 8.29 -10.77 0.06
C ALA A 178 8.68 -10.40 1.50
N ALA A 179 8.39 -9.17 1.94
CA ALA A 179 8.62 -8.75 3.32
C ALA A 179 7.71 -9.51 4.31
N LEU A 180 6.42 -9.67 3.98
CA LEU A 180 5.47 -10.45 4.78
C LEU A 180 5.88 -11.92 4.90
N ASN A 181 6.39 -12.52 3.82
CA ASN A 181 6.90 -13.88 3.86
C ASN A 181 8.04 -14.06 4.89
N VAL A 182 8.91 -13.06 5.05
CA VAL A 182 9.93 -13.10 6.11
C VAL A 182 9.28 -12.90 7.49
N TYR A 183 8.36 -11.95 7.62
CA TYR A 183 7.64 -11.67 8.86
C TYR A 183 6.89 -12.90 9.40
N GLN A 184 6.08 -13.57 8.58
CA GLN A 184 5.28 -14.73 8.99
C GLN A 184 6.14 -16.00 9.09
N ASN A 185 6.88 -16.35 8.03
CA ASN A 185 7.52 -17.67 7.94
C ASN A 185 8.91 -17.73 8.59
N LYS A 186 9.57 -16.58 8.82
CA LYS A 186 10.90 -16.54 9.47
C LYS A 186 10.86 -15.95 10.86
N ALA A 187 10.05 -14.92 11.10
CA ALA A 187 9.92 -14.32 12.43
C ALA A 187 8.77 -14.93 13.27
N HIS A 188 7.82 -15.63 12.64
CA HIS A 188 6.66 -16.23 13.31
C HIS A 188 5.85 -15.20 14.10
N LEU A 189 5.57 -14.06 13.46
CA LEU A 189 4.78 -12.97 14.02
C LEU A 189 3.42 -12.91 13.33
N MET A 190 2.40 -12.48 14.09
CA MET A 190 1.02 -12.41 13.63
C MET A 190 0.75 -11.15 12.81
N TYR A 191 0.23 -11.34 11.61
CA TYR A 191 -0.24 -10.31 10.71
C TYR A 191 -1.77 -10.37 10.59
N ILE A 192 -2.44 -9.28 10.94
CA ILE A 192 -3.88 -9.11 10.78
C ILE A 192 -4.15 -8.15 9.61
N ALA A 193 -4.87 -8.64 8.60
CA ALA A 193 -5.36 -7.84 7.50
C ALA A 193 -6.80 -7.40 7.79
N VAL A 194 -7.05 -6.09 7.75
CA VAL A 194 -8.38 -5.50 7.95
C VAL A 194 -8.86 -4.92 6.63
N LEU A 195 -9.93 -5.46 6.09
CA LEU A 195 -10.46 -5.10 4.79
C LEU A 195 -11.64 -4.15 4.97
N THR A 196 -11.52 -2.96 4.39
CA THR A 196 -12.56 -1.95 4.42
C THR A 196 -13.11 -1.69 3.03
N SER A 197 -14.24 -0.98 2.94
CA SER A 197 -14.91 -0.72 1.68
C SER A 197 -14.37 0.55 0.99
N PRO A 198 -13.85 0.48 -0.25
CA PRO A 198 -13.56 -0.72 -1.04
C PRO A 198 -12.10 -1.21 -0.87
N THR A 199 -11.88 -2.52 -1.02
CA THR A 199 -10.54 -3.09 -1.19
C THR A 199 -10.53 -3.91 -2.48
N THR A 200 -9.88 -3.41 -3.53
CA THR A 200 -9.89 -4.05 -4.85
C THR A 200 -8.51 -4.11 -5.53
N GLY A 201 -8.43 -4.87 -6.63
CA GLY A 201 -7.27 -4.87 -7.52
C GLY A 201 -5.99 -5.44 -6.89
N GLY A 202 -4.86 -4.82 -7.20
CA GLY A 202 -3.54 -5.29 -6.75
C GLY A 202 -3.38 -5.39 -5.23
N VAL A 203 -4.11 -4.59 -4.45
CA VAL A 203 -4.08 -4.67 -2.99
C VAL A 203 -4.72 -5.98 -2.49
N THR A 204 -5.92 -6.32 -3.01
CA THR A 204 -6.56 -7.62 -2.69
C THR A 204 -5.69 -8.81 -3.09
N ALA A 205 -5.06 -8.77 -4.26
CA ALA A 205 -4.22 -9.85 -4.76
C ALA A 205 -2.79 -9.85 -4.19
N SER A 206 -2.53 -9.09 -3.13
CA SER A 206 -1.24 -9.07 -2.44
C SER A 206 -1.45 -9.09 -0.93
N PHE A 207 -0.96 -8.09 -0.19
CA PHE A 207 -0.90 -8.11 1.26
C PHE A 207 -2.26 -8.19 1.96
N ALA A 208 -3.34 -7.72 1.34
CA ALA A 208 -4.66 -7.74 1.96
C ALA A 208 -5.22 -9.16 2.17
N MET A 209 -4.82 -10.14 1.34
CA MET A 209 -5.24 -11.54 1.43
C MET A 209 -4.15 -12.47 1.98
N LEU A 210 -3.07 -11.92 2.55
CA LEU A 210 -1.95 -12.69 3.11
C LEU A 210 -1.91 -12.62 4.65
N GLY A 211 -2.99 -12.16 5.28
CA GLY A 211 -3.13 -12.13 6.74
C GLY A 211 -3.15 -13.53 7.34
N ASP A 212 -2.61 -13.68 8.54
CA ASP A 212 -2.89 -14.86 9.38
C ASP A 212 -4.35 -14.83 9.86
N LEU A 213 -4.88 -13.62 10.03
CA LEU A 213 -6.31 -13.35 10.20
C LEU A 213 -6.73 -12.26 9.23
N ILE A 214 -7.80 -12.52 8.48
CA ILE A 214 -8.40 -11.63 7.51
C ILE A 214 -9.78 -11.22 8.03
N LEU A 215 -9.85 -9.98 8.52
CA LEU A 215 -11.04 -9.38 9.11
C LEU A 215 -11.65 -8.41 8.09
N ALA A 216 -12.98 -8.33 8.03
CA ALA A 216 -13.67 -7.37 7.18
C ALA A 216 -14.72 -6.57 7.93
N GLU A 217 -15.04 -5.38 7.42
CA GLU A 217 -16.21 -4.62 7.86
C GLU A 217 -17.49 -5.13 7.16
N PRO A 218 -18.66 -5.09 7.82
CA PRO A 218 -19.93 -5.47 7.21
C PRO A 218 -20.22 -4.72 5.91
N ASN A 219 -20.70 -5.44 4.90
CA ASN A 219 -20.96 -4.97 3.54
C ASN A 219 -19.74 -4.36 2.81
N ALA A 220 -18.51 -4.65 3.25
CA ALA A 220 -17.32 -4.15 2.54
C ALA A 220 -17.20 -4.77 1.15
N LEU A 221 -16.93 -3.93 0.14
CA LEU A 221 -16.70 -4.39 -1.23
C LEU A 221 -15.25 -4.85 -1.38
N ILE A 222 -15.04 -6.15 -1.56
CA ILE A 222 -13.73 -6.78 -1.66
C ILE A 222 -13.64 -7.64 -2.92
N GLY A 223 -12.65 -7.40 -3.77
CA GLY A 223 -12.44 -8.27 -4.93
C GLY A 223 -11.35 -7.83 -5.89
N PHE A 224 -10.79 -8.78 -6.63
CA PHE A 224 -9.70 -8.51 -7.57
C PHE A 224 -10.11 -7.61 -8.73
N ALA A 225 -11.17 -7.99 -9.45
CA ALA A 225 -11.71 -7.20 -10.55
C ALA A 225 -13.01 -6.51 -10.12
N GLY A 226 -13.25 -5.29 -10.60
CA GLY A 226 -14.50 -4.60 -10.31
C GLY A 226 -15.70 -5.29 -10.96
N ARG A 227 -16.84 -5.30 -10.26
CA ARG A 227 -18.14 -5.86 -10.71
C ARG A 227 -18.45 -5.58 -12.18
N ARG A 228 -18.28 -4.33 -12.62
CA ARG A 228 -18.52 -3.87 -13.99
C ARG A 228 -17.72 -4.66 -15.04
N VAL A 229 -16.45 -4.94 -14.77
CA VAL A 229 -15.56 -5.65 -15.71
C VAL A 229 -15.97 -7.13 -15.82
N ILE A 230 -16.38 -7.73 -14.70
CA ILE A 230 -16.80 -9.12 -14.64
C ILE A 230 -18.11 -9.33 -15.39
N GLU A 231 -19.13 -8.49 -15.14
CA GLU A 231 -20.42 -8.52 -15.84
C GLU A 231 -20.25 -8.36 -17.36
N GLN A 232 -19.35 -7.46 -17.79
CA GLN A 232 -19.06 -7.28 -19.21
C GLN A 232 -18.38 -8.50 -19.86
N THR A 233 -17.54 -9.21 -19.11
CA THR A 233 -16.80 -10.37 -19.60
C THR A 233 -17.68 -11.61 -19.67
N LEU A 234 -18.49 -11.85 -18.64
CA LEU A 234 -19.38 -13.01 -18.55
C LEU A 234 -20.70 -12.81 -19.29
N GLN A 235 -21.08 -11.56 -19.59
CA GLN A 235 -22.39 -11.20 -20.15
C GLN A 235 -23.58 -11.66 -19.29
N GLU A 236 -23.36 -11.80 -17.99
CA GLU A 236 -24.34 -12.23 -17.00
C GLU A 236 -24.49 -11.21 -15.89
N LYS A 237 -25.67 -11.15 -15.29
CA LYS A 237 -25.91 -10.34 -14.10
C LYS A 237 -25.39 -11.06 -12.87
N LEU A 238 -24.51 -10.41 -12.12
CA LEU A 238 -23.99 -10.96 -10.88
C LEU A 238 -25.02 -10.80 -9.74
N PRO A 239 -24.98 -11.68 -8.72
CA PRO A 239 -25.80 -11.53 -7.52
C PRO A 239 -25.64 -10.15 -6.87
N GLU A 240 -26.66 -9.66 -6.17
CA GLU A 240 -26.60 -8.34 -5.53
C GLU A 240 -25.48 -8.27 -4.48
N ASN A 241 -25.34 -9.33 -3.67
CA ASN A 241 -24.31 -9.48 -2.65
C ASN A 241 -22.92 -9.88 -3.20
N PHE A 242 -22.73 -9.97 -4.51
CA PHE A 242 -21.43 -10.35 -5.07
C PHE A 242 -20.32 -9.40 -4.60
N GLN A 243 -19.18 -9.95 -4.17
CA GLN A 243 -18.03 -9.22 -3.60
C GLN A 243 -18.26 -8.49 -2.27
N THR A 244 -19.39 -8.71 -1.60
CA THR A 244 -19.58 -8.22 -0.23
C THR A 244 -18.78 -9.07 0.77
N ALA A 245 -18.47 -8.51 1.93
CA ALA A 245 -17.79 -9.24 3.01
C ALA A 245 -18.53 -10.55 3.36
N GLU A 246 -19.86 -10.49 3.43
CA GLU A 246 -20.73 -11.64 3.70
C GLU A 246 -20.57 -12.73 2.64
N TYR A 247 -20.56 -12.34 1.36
CA TYR A 247 -20.30 -13.27 0.25
C TYR A 247 -18.91 -13.90 0.36
N LEU A 248 -17.86 -13.12 0.66
CA LEU A 248 -16.51 -13.66 0.78
C LEU A 248 -16.34 -14.60 1.99
N LEU A 249 -17.02 -14.32 3.10
CA LEU A 249 -17.05 -15.18 4.28
C LEU A 249 -17.69 -16.54 3.95
N GLU A 250 -18.81 -16.56 3.24
CA GLU A 250 -19.46 -17.80 2.78
C GLU A 250 -18.56 -18.65 1.88
N HIS A 251 -17.64 -18.01 1.15
CA HIS A 251 -16.66 -18.68 0.27
C HIS A 251 -15.33 -19.00 0.97
N GLY A 252 -15.23 -18.77 2.28
CA GLY A 252 -14.04 -19.10 3.08
C GLY A 252 -12.81 -18.23 2.79
N LEU A 253 -13.01 -17.01 2.29
CA LEU A 253 -11.91 -16.05 2.02
C LEU A 253 -11.65 -15.10 3.19
N LEU A 254 -12.57 -15.03 4.16
CA LEU A 254 -12.47 -14.19 5.36
C LEU A 254 -12.64 -15.05 6.59
N ASP A 255 -12.04 -14.63 7.70
CA ASP A 255 -12.18 -15.31 8.99
C ASP A 255 -13.39 -14.76 9.76
N LEU A 256 -13.50 -13.43 9.85
CA LEU A 256 -14.53 -12.76 10.64
C LEU A 256 -14.97 -11.44 10.01
N ILE A 257 -16.25 -11.12 10.22
CA ILE A 257 -16.83 -9.81 9.89
C ILE A 257 -17.12 -9.09 11.20
N ILE A 258 -16.56 -7.90 11.37
CA ILE A 258 -16.62 -7.14 12.64
C ILE A 258 -17.08 -5.72 12.36
N SER A 259 -18.16 -5.29 13.02
CA SER A 259 -18.62 -3.90 12.99
C SER A 259 -17.61 -2.97 13.69
N ARG A 260 -17.52 -1.72 13.22
CA ARG A 260 -16.53 -0.75 13.71
C ARG A 260 -16.59 -0.50 15.22
N GLU A 261 -17.79 -0.54 15.78
CA GLU A 261 -18.02 -0.33 17.22
C GLU A 261 -17.29 -1.37 18.09
N PHE A 262 -17.18 -2.61 17.58
CA PHE A 262 -16.55 -3.72 18.30
C PHE A 262 -15.11 -3.98 17.85
N PHE A 263 -14.58 -3.17 16.93
CA PHE A 263 -13.31 -3.46 16.29
C PHE A 263 -12.11 -3.36 17.25
N LYS A 264 -12.04 -2.29 18.06
CA LYS A 264 -10.97 -2.12 19.05
C LYS A 264 -11.00 -3.23 20.13
N PRO A 265 -12.16 -3.54 20.76
CA PRO A 265 -12.27 -4.67 21.69
C PRO A 265 -11.92 -6.02 21.08
N ALA A 266 -12.39 -6.31 19.86
CA ALA A 266 -12.11 -7.59 19.20
C ALA A 266 -10.62 -7.76 18.86
N LEU A 267 -9.97 -6.70 18.37
CA LEU A 267 -8.52 -6.72 18.19
C LEU A 267 -7.78 -6.93 19.51
N PHE A 268 -8.19 -6.25 20.58
CA PHE A 268 -7.58 -6.46 21.90
C PHE A 268 -7.67 -7.92 22.35
N GLU A 269 -8.83 -8.56 22.20
CA GLU A 269 -9.01 -9.97 22.56
C GLU A 269 -8.10 -10.90 21.74
N ILE A 270 -8.04 -10.70 20.42
CA ILE A 270 -7.15 -11.46 19.52
C ILE A 270 -5.69 -11.28 19.92
N LEU A 271 -5.25 -10.04 20.15
CA LEU A 271 -3.87 -9.72 20.50
C LEU A 271 -3.52 -10.25 21.90
N SER A 272 -4.44 -10.18 22.86
CA SER A 272 -4.25 -10.75 24.20
C SER A 272 -4.09 -12.27 24.13
N PHE A 273 -4.95 -12.94 23.37
CA PHE A 273 -4.84 -14.38 23.17
C PHE A 273 -3.51 -14.78 22.53
N TYR A 274 -3.07 -14.04 21.50
CA TYR A 274 -1.76 -14.25 20.89
C TYR A 274 -0.60 -13.97 21.87
N LYS A 275 -0.75 -12.97 22.73
CA LYS A 275 0.25 -12.62 23.75
C LYS A 275 0.42 -13.76 24.78
N ASP A 276 -0.66 -14.41 25.17
CA ASP A 276 -0.65 -15.47 26.18
C ASP A 276 -0.43 -16.88 25.61
N ALA A 277 -0.28 -17.00 24.28
CA ALA A 277 -0.07 -18.27 23.61
C ALA A 277 1.18 -19.02 24.17
N PRO A 278 1.03 -20.27 24.64
CA PRO A 278 2.09 -21.01 25.34
C PRO A 278 3.23 -21.46 24.42
N LEU A 279 2.99 -21.52 23.11
CA LEU A 279 3.93 -22.01 22.10
C LEU A 279 4.35 -20.87 21.16
N LYS A 280 5.22 -19.98 21.63
CA LYS A 280 5.87 -18.99 20.76
C LYS A 280 7.21 -19.50 20.29
N ILE A 281 7.30 -19.81 19.00
CA ILE A 281 8.56 -20.14 18.36
C ILE A 281 9.27 -18.84 18.03
N GLN A 282 10.45 -18.60 18.62
CA GLN A 282 11.28 -17.48 18.21
C GLN A 282 11.80 -17.73 16.80
N GLY A 283 11.34 -16.90 15.87
CA GLY A 283 11.82 -16.93 14.51
C GLY A 283 13.28 -16.48 14.36
N LYS A 284 13.97 -16.99 13.33
CA LYS A 284 15.33 -16.56 12.96
C LYS A 284 15.28 -15.70 11.72
N ILE A 285 15.56 -14.42 11.91
CA ILE A 285 15.60 -13.44 10.82
C ILE A 285 16.91 -13.61 10.03
N PRO A 286 16.88 -13.68 8.68
CA PRO A 286 18.08 -13.74 7.87
C PRO A 286 18.99 -12.53 8.14
N LYS A 287 20.30 -12.74 8.29
CA LYS A 287 21.27 -11.64 8.57
C LYS A 287 21.24 -10.51 7.53
N ASN A 288 20.87 -10.83 6.28
CA ASN A 288 20.75 -9.84 5.20
C ASN A 288 19.47 -8.98 5.31
N PHE A 289 18.43 -9.47 6.00
CA PHE A 289 17.22 -8.71 6.30
C PHE A 289 17.48 -7.67 7.40
N MET A 290 18.40 -8.00 8.31
CA MET A 290 18.92 -7.13 9.37
C MET A 290 19.94 -6.08 8.89
N LEU A 291 20.11 -5.86 7.57
CA LEU A 291 21.11 -4.92 7.05
C LEU A 291 20.74 -3.46 7.35
N LYS A 292 21.09 -3.07 8.58
CA LYS A 292 21.12 -1.74 9.18
C LYS A 292 19.73 -1.15 9.41
N ARG A 293 19.47 -0.70 10.64
CA ARG A 293 18.46 0.35 10.94
C ARG A 293 18.37 1.29 9.73
N PRO A 294 17.16 1.69 9.29
CA PRO A 294 17.02 2.57 8.15
C PRO A 294 18.04 3.68 8.29
N LEU A 295 18.88 3.84 7.27
CA LEU A 295 19.90 4.88 7.25
C LEU A 295 19.21 6.16 7.72
N ASN A 296 19.74 6.82 8.76
CA ASN A 296 19.20 8.10 9.22
C ASN A 296 18.88 8.96 7.98
N LEU A 297 17.74 9.67 7.93
CA LEU A 297 17.33 10.52 6.81
C LEU A 297 18.51 11.29 6.18
N LEU A 298 19.42 11.79 7.02
CA LEU A 298 20.67 12.44 6.61
C LEU A 298 21.62 11.54 5.80
N THR A 299 21.78 10.29 6.18
CA THR A 299 22.61 9.30 5.52
C THR A 299 21.95 8.80 4.23
N GLU A 300 20.62 8.63 4.22
CA GLU A 300 19.86 8.29 3.00
C GLU A 300 19.94 9.44 1.97
N GLU A 301 19.71 10.68 2.40
CA GLU A 301 19.87 11.88 1.56
C GLU A 301 21.31 12.05 1.06
N LYS A 302 22.33 11.79 1.89
CA LYS A 302 23.73 11.80 1.45
C LYS A 302 23.97 10.79 0.34
N PHE A 303 23.44 9.57 0.45
CA PHE A 303 23.59 8.53 -0.55
C PHE A 303 22.84 8.88 -1.85
N ARG A 304 21.62 9.41 -1.72
CA ARG A 304 20.80 9.86 -2.84
C ARG A 304 21.48 10.99 -3.62
N ARG A 305 22.05 11.98 -2.93
CA ARG A 305 22.85 13.05 -3.53
C ARG A 305 24.13 12.54 -4.16
N GLN A 306 24.80 11.55 -3.58
CA GLN A 306 25.98 10.92 -4.18
C GLN A 306 25.64 10.25 -5.51
N LEU A 307 24.54 9.50 -5.57
CA LEU A 307 24.07 8.86 -6.81
C LEU A 307 23.66 9.89 -7.88
N ASP A 308 23.04 11.00 -7.51
CA ASP A 308 22.69 12.07 -8.46
C ASP A 308 23.94 12.81 -8.96
N VAL A 309 24.95 13.01 -8.10
CA VAL A 309 26.26 13.53 -8.50
C VAL A 309 26.97 12.55 -9.43
N GLU A 310 26.91 11.25 -9.18
CA GLU A 310 27.47 10.23 -10.08
C GLU A 310 26.73 10.13 -11.41
N LYS A 311 25.39 10.24 -11.42
CA LYS A 311 24.59 10.34 -12.66
C LYS A 311 24.93 11.60 -13.44
N LYS A 312 25.13 12.74 -12.77
CA LYS A 312 25.60 13.99 -13.40
C LYS A 312 27.03 13.83 -13.93
N LYS A 313 27.95 13.22 -13.17
CA LYS A 313 29.31 12.90 -13.62
C LYS A 313 29.30 11.96 -14.82
N LYS A 314 28.56 10.84 -14.79
CA LYS A 314 28.40 9.94 -15.95
C LYS A 314 27.80 10.65 -17.16
N LYS A 315 26.81 11.54 -17.00
CA LYS A 315 26.31 12.39 -18.10
C LYS A 315 27.37 13.35 -18.65
N ILE A 316 28.25 13.87 -17.79
CA ILE A 316 29.37 14.75 -18.19
C ILE A 316 30.46 13.93 -18.91
N TYR A 317 30.83 12.76 -18.39
CA TYR A 317 31.80 11.85 -19.01
C TYR A 317 31.29 11.33 -20.36
N ILE A 318 30.01 10.95 -20.47
CA ILE A 318 29.40 10.57 -21.76
C ILE A 318 29.40 11.76 -22.73
N LYS A 319 29.15 13.00 -22.28
CA LYS A 319 29.25 14.19 -23.14
C LYS A 319 30.70 14.51 -23.56
N GLN A 320 31.68 14.28 -22.68
CA GLN A 320 33.09 14.52 -22.96
C GLN A 320 33.71 13.45 -23.88
N GLU A 321 33.31 12.18 -23.72
CA GLU A 321 33.73 11.10 -24.60
C GLU A 321 33.13 11.21 -26.01
N ILE A 322 31.91 11.74 -26.16
CA ILE A 322 31.30 11.95 -27.50
C ILE A 322 32.03 13.05 -28.29
N THR A 323 32.77 13.96 -27.64
CA THR A 323 33.56 15.00 -28.31
C THR A 323 35.01 14.61 -28.66
N GLN A 324 35.47 13.42 -28.25
CA GLN A 324 36.86 12.98 -28.44
C GLN A 324 36.97 11.54 -28.96
N ILE A 325 36.09 11.13 -29.87
CA ILE A 325 36.32 9.91 -30.67
C ILE A 325 37.01 10.35 -31.98
N PRO A 326 38.32 10.09 -32.17
CA PRO A 326 38.91 10.15 -33.51
C PRO A 326 38.30 9.04 -34.36
N ASP A 327 38.05 9.33 -35.64
CA ASP A 327 37.53 8.41 -36.66
C ASP A 327 38.17 7.02 -36.57
N LEU A 328 37.51 6.11 -35.85
CA LEU A 328 37.88 4.72 -35.80
C LEU A 328 37.14 4.00 -36.93
N ASN A 329 37.89 3.77 -38.00
CA ASN A 329 37.62 2.86 -39.11
C ASN A 329 37.40 1.41 -38.61
N PHE A 330 36.34 1.16 -37.84
CA PHE A 330 35.93 -0.18 -37.44
C PHE A 330 34.87 -0.72 -38.42
N SER A 331 35.38 -1.30 -39.50
CA SER A 331 34.74 -2.33 -40.34
C SER A 331 33.37 -2.00 -40.97
N LYS A 332 33.38 -1.32 -42.13
CA LYS A 332 32.26 -1.32 -43.10
C LYS A 332 31.78 -2.73 -43.52
N ASN A 333 32.54 -3.79 -43.21
CA ASN A 333 32.21 -5.18 -43.51
C ASN A 333 31.29 -5.88 -42.49
N ILE A 334 31.20 -5.41 -41.24
CA ILE A 334 30.27 -5.99 -40.25
C ILE A 334 28.85 -5.45 -40.44
N LEU A 335 28.72 -4.16 -40.75
CA LEU A 335 27.43 -3.53 -41.10
C LEU A 335 26.80 -4.12 -42.37
N LYS A 336 27.60 -4.49 -43.38
CA LYS A 336 27.10 -5.22 -44.56
C LYS A 336 26.64 -6.64 -44.26
N LYS A 337 27.25 -7.33 -43.27
CA LYS A 337 26.83 -8.68 -42.86
C LYS A 337 25.57 -8.68 -41.98
N ILE A 338 25.34 -7.61 -41.22
CA ILE A 338 24.14 -7.48 -40.36
C ILE A 338 22.90 -7.06 -41.16
N ASN A 339 23.06 -6.30 -42.25
CA ASN A 339 21.95 -5.90 -43.12
C ASN A 339 21.41 -7.03 -44.02
N ASN A 340 22.08 -8.18 -44.09
CA ASN A 340 21.67 -9.31 -44.94
C ASN A 340 21.02 -10.49 -44.17
N LEU A 341 20.57 -10.30 -42.93
CA LEU A 341 19.84 -11.32 -42.16
C LEU A 341 18.38 -10.87 -41.93
N PRO A 342 17.37 -11.64 -42.35
CA PRO A 342 15.97 -11.23 -42.25
C PRO A 342 15.50 -11.10 -40.79
N GLN A 343 14.90 -9.95 -40.47
CA GLN A 343 14.51 -9.51 -39.12
C GLN A 343 13.52 -10.43 -38.38
N GLN A 344 12.80 -11.30 -39.08
CA GLN A 344 11.77 -12.16 -38.47
C GLN A 344 12.31 -13.31 -37.61
N LYS A 345 13.54 -13.81 -37.85
CA LYS A 345 14.10 -14.91 -37.04
C LYS A 345 14.69 -14.48 -35.69
N LYS A 346 15.08 -13.22 -35.53
CA LYS A 346 15.69 -12.70 -34.29
C LYS A 346 14.68 -12.58 -33.14
N PHE A 347 13.44 -12.22 -33.44
CA PHE A 347 12.40 -12.05 -32.42
C PHE A 347 11.79 -13.38 -31.96
N THR A 348 11.69 -14.37 -32.84
CA THR A 348 11.12 -15.69 -32.52
C THR A 348 12.02 -16.50 -31.59
N GLU A 349 13.34 -16.51 -31.78
CA GLU A 349 14.27 -17.24 -30.89
C GLU A 349 14.40 -16.60 -29.50
N PHE A 350 14.30 -15.28 -29.40
CA PHE A 350 14.31 -14.57 -28.12
C PHE A 350 13.02 -14.83 -27.32
N ASN A 351 11.86 -14.76 -27.98
CA ASN A 351 10.58 -15.07 -27.36
C ASN A 351 10.46 -16.55 -26.96
N GLN A 352 11.01 -17.49 -27.75
CA GLN A 352 11.04 -18.92 -27.37
C GLN A 352 11.89 -19.18 -26.13
N LYS A 353 13.04 -18.51 -25.97
CA LYS A 353 13.87 -18.65 -24.76
C LYS A 353 13.20 -18.06 -23.52
N ILE A 354 12.46 -16.97 -23.68
CA ILE A 354 11.66 -16.40 -22.58
C ILE A 354 10.53 -17.35 -22.20
N PHE A 355 9.78 -17.89 -23.16
CA PHE A 355 8.70 -18.86 -22.87
C PHE A 355 9.20 -20.18 -22.27
N GLN A 356 10.36 -20.69 -22.71
CA GLN A 356 10.98 -21.88 -22.09
C GLN A 356 11.42 -21.62 -20.65
N SER A 357 11.83 -20.39 -20.32
CA SER A 357 12.16 -20.02 -18.94
C SER A 357 10.92 -19.91 -18.06
N PHE A 358 9.76 -19.54 -18.61
CA PHE A 358 8.48 -19.52 -17.88
C PHE A 358 7.89 -20.92 -17.63
N ASN A 359 8.08 -21.89 -18.54
CA ASN A 359 7.60 -23.26 -18.34
C ASN A 359 8.36 -24.04 -17.25
N GLN A 360 9.53 -23.57 -16.82
CA GLN A 360 10.22 -24.13 -15.65
C GLN A 360 9.62 -23.71 -14.31
N PHE A 361 8.77 -22.67 -14.28
CA PHE A 361 8.14 -22.16 -13.06
C PHE A 361 6.75 -22.76 -12.75
N TYR A 362 6.18 -23.57 -13.67
CA TYR A 362 4.83 -24.14 -13.53
C TYR A 362 4.78 -25.65 -13.26
N ASN A 363 5.91 -26.28 -12.94
CA ASN A 363 5.92 -27.64 -12.39
C ASN A 363 6.23 -27.58 -10.88
N PHE A 364 5.20 -27.26 -10.10
CA PHE A 364 5.09 -27.59 -8.68
C PHE A 364 3.67 -28.05 -8.40
#